data_AF-W6SGA2-F1
#
_entry.id   AF-W6SGA2-F1
#
_cell.length_a   1.000
_cell.length_b   1.000
_cell.length_c   1.000
_cell.angle_alpha   90.00
_cell.angle_beta   90.00
_cell.angle_gamma   90.00
#
_symmetry.space_group_name_H-M   'P 1'
#
loop_
_entity.id
_entity.type
_entity.pdbx_description
1 polymer ?
#
loop_
_entity_poly.entity_id
_entity_poly.type
_entity_poly.pdbx_seq_one_letter_code
_entity_poly.pdbx_strand_id
1 'polypeptide(L)'
;MFYQLSILSKAGISIVTSLDIISKQCKNKKFKYILNKINEEILKGNSIYKAFSNRKVFDTYVIQSIKVGEESGSIDKIFNNIYENLESKIKTRKNILQAITYPIVILSICYILFNIIFIIIVPSLSSTITVDKSKISSLVKFSMHFKENYILINFMVFLTGGLLAKIYKKISAKNDKLRIKIPIFGELILSNLRIGIYESLFLLINNGVPITTAIENIVDDCKSNFIRDILNNILIDIKNGNDLATALNKKYIFDDISMVLISTGIESGYLPETIEKVSEMEKENFNMKLDKVVKKIGPIMLVIMGAIVLSIVVSIMETMFSYMEGIM
;
A
#
# COMPACT_ATOMS: atom_id res chain seq x y z
N MET A 1 14.29 2.88 -16.43
CA MET A 1 14.58 1.76 -17.36
C MET A 1 13.51 1.68 -18.45
N PHE A 2 12.30 1.16 -18.19
CA PHE A 2 11.29 0.97 -19.26
C PHE A 2 10.91 2.25 -20.00
N TYR A 3 10.85 3.40 -19.31
CA TYR A 3 10.72 4.72 -19.95
C TYR A 3 11.83 5.03 -20.97
N GLN A 4 13.08 4.72 -20.63
CA GLN A 4 14.22 4.94 -21.52
C GLN A 4 14.21 3.91 -22.65
N LEU A 5 13.85 2.66 -22.36
CA LEU A 5 13.70 1.63 -23.40
C LEU A 5 12.61 2.00 -24.40
N SER A 6 11.47 2.55 -23.97
CA SER A 6 10.41 2.97 -24.89
C SER A 6 10.87 4.13 -25.80
N ILE A 7 11.57 5.12 -25.25
CA ILE A 7 12.12 6.25 -26.03
C ILE A 7 13.19 5.79 -27.03
N LEU A 8 14.18 5.02 -26.56
CA LEU A 8 15.29 4.58 -27.39
C LEU A 8 14.82 3.61 -28.48
N SER A 9 13.88 2.72 -28.16
CA SER A 9 13.27 1.80 -29.13
C SER A 9 12.45 2.55 -30.17
N LYS A 10 11.67 3.57 -29.79
CA LYS A 10 10.96 4.46 -30.74
C LYS A 10 11.92 5.23 -31.64
N ALA A 11 13.13 5.53 -31.16
CA ALA A 11 14.20 6.14 -31.94
C ALA A 11 14.98 5.13 -32.81
N GLY A 12 14.56 3.86 -32.89
CA GLY A 12 15.19 2.82 -33.69
C GLY A 12 16.50 2.26 -33.12
N ILE A 13 16.84 2.58 -31.87
CA ILE A 13 18.05 2.08 -31.21
C ILE A 13 17.79 0.64 -30.75
N SER A 14 18.73 -0.27 -31.07
CA SER A 14 18.60 -1.68 -30.69
C SER A 14 18.48 -1.86 -29.16
N ILE A 15 17.80 -2.93 -28.75
CA ILE A 15 17.62 -3.25 -27.32
C ILE A 15 18.97 -3.44 -26.61
N VAL A 16 19.95 -4.02 -27.29
CA VAL A 16 21.30 -4.26 -26.76
C VAL A 16 22.01 -2.95 -26.43
N THR A 17 21.99 -2.00 -27.37
CA THR A 17 22.59 -0.67 -27.20
C THR A 17 21.83 0.12 -26.13
N SER A 18 20.49 0.02 -26.13
CA SER A 18 19.65 0.68 -25.14
C SER A 18 19.94 0.18 -23.71
N LEU A 19 20.06 -1.13 -23.52
CA LEU A 19 20.41 -1.73 -22.23
C LEU A 19 21.81 -1.33 -21.77
N ASP A 20 22.79 -1.24 -22.67
CA ASP A 20 24.14 -0.76 -22.34
C ASP A 20 24.11 0.69 -21.84
N ILE A 21 23.43 1.60 -22.54
CA ILE A 21 23.26 3.00 -22.14
C ILE A 21 22.64 3.09 -20.74
N ILE A 22 21.54 2.37 -20.51
CA ILE A 22 20.81 2.41 -19.23
C ILE A 22 21.67 1.81 -18.11
N SER A 23 22.42 0.74 -18.38
CA SER A 23 23.31 0.11 -17.39
C SER A 23 24.40 1.06 -16.92
N LYS A 24 24.97 1.87 -17.82
CA LYS A 24 26.01 2.87 -17.53
C LYS A 24 25.49 3.98 -16.61
N GLN A 25 24.24 4.39 -16.79
CA GLN A 25 23.56 5.40 -15.95
C GLN A 25 23.02 4.85 -14.62
N CYS A 26 22.95 3.52 -14.46
CA CYS A 26 22.36 2.90 -13.29
C CYS A 26 23.24 3.06 -12.03
N LYS A 27 22.74 3.79 -11.03
CA LYS A 27 23.42 3.99 -9.73
C LYS A 27 23.42 2.72 -8.86
N ASN A 28 22.39 1.88 -8.95
CA ASN A 28 22.27 0.67 -8.13
C ASN A 28 23.11 -0.48 -8.70
N LYS A 29 24.20 -0.82 -8.03
CA LYS A 29 25.14 -1.88 -8.45
C LYS A 29 24.47 -3.24 -8.71
N LYS A 30 23.50 -3.65 -7.87
CA LYS A 30 22.79 -4.93 -8.03
C LYS A 30 21.93 -4.92 -9.29
N PHE A 31 21.22 -3.83 -9.54
CA PHE A 31 20.38 -3.72 -10.72
C PHE A 31 21.21 -3.57 -12.00
N LYS A 32 22.31 -2.82 -11.95
CA LYS A 32 23.30 -2.73 -13.03
C LYS A 32 23.82 -4.11 -13.45
N TYR A 33 24.16 -4.97 -12.49
CA TYR A 33 24.57 -6.35 -12.77
C TYR A 33 23.47 -7.15 -13.50
N ILE A 34 22.21 -6.99 -13.07
CA ILE A 34 21.07 -7.65 -13.73
C ILE A 34 20.93 -7.16 -15.18
N LEU A 35 21.03 -5.86 -15.44
CA LEU A 35 20.95 -5.29 -16.79
C LEU A 35 22.06 -5.82 -17.69
N ASN A 36 23.30 -5.85 -17.20
CA ASN A 36 24.43 -6.41 -17.95
C ASN A 36 24.20 -7.88 -18.26
N LYS A 37 23.68 -8.66 -17.31
CA LYS A 37 23.34 -10.07 -17.51
C LYS A 37 22.21 -10.28 -18.49
N ILE A 38 21.23 -9.39 -18.58
CA ILE A 38 20.19 -9.44 -19.62
C ILE A 38 20.83 -9.15 -20.98
N ASN A 39 21.68 -8.13 -21.05
CA ASN A 39 22.35 -7.73 -22.28
C ASN A 39 23.26 -8.86 -22.84
N GLU A 40 24.03 -9.50 -21.97
CA GLU A 40 24.86 -10.68 -22.30
C GLU A 40 24.03 -11.85 -22.85
N GLU A 41 22.86 -12.13 -22.29
CA GLU A 41 21.98 -13.22 -22.75
C GLU A 41 21.43 -12.92 -24.15
N ILE A 42 21.01 -11.69 -24.40
CA ILE A 42 20.50 -11.27 -25.72
C ILE A 42 21.64 -11.33 -26.76
N LEU A 43 22.85 -10.88 -26.41
CA LEU A 43 24.04 -10.98 -27.28
C LEU A 43 24.42 -12.43 -27.63
N LYS A 44 24.12 -13.39 -26.74
CA LYS A 44 24.30 -14.83 -26.99
C LYS A 44 23.21 -15.44 -27.89
N GLY A 45 22.25 -14.64 -28.34
CA GLY A 45 21.16 -15.07 -29.20
C GLY A 45 19.94 -15.60 -28.45
N ASN A 46 19.87 -15.47 -27.12
CA ASN A 46 18.63 -15.76 -26.41
C ASN A 46 17.58 -14.67 -26.69
N SER A 47 16.31 -15.09 -26.72
CA SER A 47 15.17 -14.18 -26.85
C SER A 47 15.13 -13.16 -25.70
N ILE A 48 14.55 -11.98 -25.95
CA ILE A 48 14.36 -10.92 -24.96
C ILE A 48 13.52 -11.46 -23.79
N TYR A 49 12.43 -12.18 -24.07
CA TYR A 49 11.61 -12.84 -23.07
C TYR A 49 12.43 -13.77 -22.18
N LYS A 50 13.29 -14.62 -22.75
CA LYS A 50 14.12 -15.56 -21.99
C LYS A 50 15.16 -14.84 -21.12
N ALA A 51 15.74 -13.76 -21.64
CA ALA A 51 16.71 -12.96 -20.91
C ALA A 51 16.09 -12.26 -19.68
N PHE A 52 14.86 -11.75 -19.80
CA PHE A 52 14.12 -11.11 -18.71
C PHE A 52 13.51 -12.11 -17.72
N SER A 53 12.86 -13.18 -18.20
CA SER A 53 12.17 -14.19 -17.37
C SER A 53 13.08 -14.91 -16.38
N ASN A 54 14.37 -15.08 -16.74
CA ASN A 54 15.39 -15.64 -15.85
C ASN A 54 15.77 -14.74 -14.66
N ARG A 55 15.09 -13.60 -14.46
CA ARG A 55 15.39 -12.62 -13.41
C ARG A 55 14.17 -12.40 -12.53
N LYS A 56 14.27 -12.77 -11.26
CA LYS A 56 13.20 -12.63 -10.23
C LYS A 56 12.80 -11.19 -9.88
N VAL A 57 13.36 -10.18 -10.54
CA VAL A 57 13.07 -8.75 -10.27
C VAL A 57 11.91 -8.20 -11.07
N PHE A 58 11.52 -8.88 -12.15
CA PHE A 58 10.39 -8.48 -12.99
C PHE A 58 9.14 -9.25 -12.57
N ASP A 59 8.01 -8.55 -12.56
CA ASP A 59 6.71 -9.19 -12.30
C ASP A 59 6.22 -9.93 -13.56
N THR A 60 5.24 -10.80 -13.38
CA THR A 60 4.67 -11.63 -14.46
C THR A 60 4.12 -10.77 -15.59
N TYR A 61 3.55 -9.60 -15.29
CA TYR A 61 3.10 -8.65 -16.30
C TYR A 61 4.23 -8.22 -17.24
N VAL A 62 5.35 -7.74 -16.70
CA VAL A 62 6.52 -7.35 -17.50
C VAL A 62 6.98 -8.51 -18.38
N ILE A 63 7.05 -9.71 -17.80
CA ILE A 63 7.52 -10.91 -18.50
C ILE A 63 6.58 -11.32 -19.65
N GLN A 64 5.27 -11.37 -19.40
CA GLN A 64 4.28 -11.73 -20.42
C GLN A 64 4.15 -10.66 -21.50
N SER A 65 4.22 -9.38 -21.13
CA SER A 65 4.20 -8.28 -22.10
C SER A 65 5.39 -8.34 -23.04
N ILE A 66 6.59 -8.58 -22.51
CA ILE A 66 7.80 -8.76 -23.34
C ILE A 66 7.63 -9.96 -24.27
N LYS A 67 7.05 -11.08 -23.80
CA LYS A 67 6.78 -12.26 -24.64
C LYS A 67 5.90 -11.90 -25.84
N VAL A 68 4.75 -11.27 -25.57
CA VAL A 68 3.79 -10.86 -26.60
C VAL A 68 4.41 -9.83 -27.55
N GLY A 69 5.19 -8.88 -27.03
CA GLY A 69 5.91 -7.90 -27.84
C GLY A 69 6.98 -8.51 -28.74
N GLU A 70 7.67 -9.54 -28.25
CA GLU A 70 8.67 -10.29 -29.02
C GLU A 70 8.01 -11.14 -30.12
N GLU A 71 6.92 -11.84 -29.80
CA GLU A 71 6.16 -12.68 -30.75
C GLU A 71 5.45 -11.85 -31.83
N SER A 72 4.93 -10.67 -31.47
CA SER A 72 4.25 -9.75 -32.40
C SER A 72 5.19 -8.77 -33.13
N GLY A 73 6.48 -8.73 -32.76
CA GLY A 73 7.44 -7.76 -33.29
C GLY A 73 7.19 -6.31 -32.88
N SER A 74 6.36 -6.05 -31.85
CA SER A 74 5.94 -4.72 -31.41
C SER A 74 6.52 -4.31 -30.04
N ILE A 75 7.78 -4.68 -29.80
CA ILE A 75 8.45 -4.49 -28.50
C ILE A 75 8.55 -3.01 -28.08
N ASP A 76 8.60 -2.10 -29.05
CA ASP A 76 8.63 -0.65 -28.88
C ASP A 76 7.36 -0.12 -28.18
N LYS A 77 6.19 -0.59 -28.61
CA LYS A 77 4.90 -0.26 -27.99
C LYS A 77 4.78 -0.90 -26.62
N ILE A 78 5.21 -2.14 -26.48
CA ILE A 78 5.16 -2.89 -25.22
C ILE A 78 5.98 -2.23 -24.12
N PHE A 79 7.18 -1.70 -24.41
CA PHE A 79 7.94 -0.98 -23.40
C PHE A 79 7.22 0.27 -22.89
N ASN A 80 6.42 0.94 -23.73
CA ASN A 80 5.58 2.06 -23.31
C ASN A 80 4.46 1.61 -22.38
N ASN A 81 3.74 0.54 -22.73
CA ASN A 81 2.66 -0.02 -21.90
C ASN A 81 3.18 -0.50 -20.53
N ILE A 82 4.37 -1.10 -20.51
CA ILE A 82 5.05 -1.48 -19.27
C ILE A 82 5.37 -0.25 -18.42
N TYR A 83 5.91 0.80 -19.05
CA TYR A 83 6.22 2.05 -18.37
C TYR A 83 4.98 2.70 -17.74
N GLU A 84 3.90 2.88 -18.51
CA GLU A 84 2.66 3.52 -18.03
C GLU A 84 2.04 2.75 -16.86
N ASN A 85 2.03 1.42 -16.92
CA ASN A 85 1.55 0.59 -15.81
C ASN A 85 2.39 0.79 -14.54
N LEU A 86 3.73 0.72 -14.66
CA LEU A 86 4.62 0.90 -13.51
C LEU A 86 4.54 2.33 -12.96
N GLU A 87 4.37 3.33 -13.82
CA GLU A 87 4.17 4.72 -13.42
C GLU A 87 2.86 4.89 -12.64
N SER A 88 1.77 4.27 -13.11
CA SER A 88 0.48 4.25 -12.41
C SER A 88 0.61 3.64 -11.02
N LYS A 89 1.25 2.47 -10.89
CA LYS A 89 1.53 1.82 -9.59
C LYS A 89 2.35 2.72 -8.65
N ILE A 90 3.35 3.43 -9.17
CA ILE A 90 4.16 4.37 -8.38
C ILE A 90 3.33 5.57 -7.92
N LYS A 91 2.49 6.14 -8.80
CA LYS A 91 1.59 7.26 -8.47
C LYS A 91 0.62 6.87 -7.35
N THR A 92 -0.06 5.72 -7.48
CA THR A 92 -0.97 5.21 -6.43
C THR A 92 -0.24 5.03 -5.10
N ARG A 93 0.94 4.42 -5.11
CA ARG A 93 1.76 4.27 -3.89
C ARG A 93 2.16 5.61 -3.29
N LYS A 94 2.53 6.59 -4.12
CA LYS A 94 2.90 7.93 -3.68
C LYS A 94 1.71 8.64 -3.03
N ASN A 95 0.51 8.53 -3.61
CA ASN A 95 -0.71 9.10 -3.04
C ASN A 95 -1.02 8.49 -1.67
N ILE A 96 -0.90 7.15 -1.52
CA ILE A 96 -1.05 6.47 -0.24
C ILE A 96 -0.05 7.00 0.80
N LEU A 97 1.23 7.15 0.41
CA LEU A 97 2.27 7.66 1.31
C LEU A 97 1.99 9.11 1.72
N GLN A 98 1.57 9.96 0.78
CA GLN A 98 1.21 11.35 1.06
C GLN A 98 0.02 11.43 2.03
N ALA A 99 -1.03 10.63 1.82
CA ALA A 99 -2.19 10.57 2.70
C ALA A 99 -1.84 10.18 4.15
N ILE A 100 -0.86 9.29 4.33
CA ILE A 100 -0.43 8.80 5.65
C ILE A 100 0.59 9.75 6.32
N THR A 101 1.30 10.58 5.54
CA THR A 101 2.37 11.44 6.07
C THR A 101 1.84 12.46 7.07
N TYR A 102 0.72 13.12 6.76
CA TYR A 102 0.13 14.15 7.63
C TYR A 102 -0.27 13.60 9.03
N PRO A 103 -1.03 12.49 9.13
CA PRO A 103 -1.31 11.86 10.43
C PRO A 103 -0.06 11.49 11.23
N ILE A 104 0.98 10.96 10.57
CA ILE A 104 2.21 10.53 11.27
C ILE A 104 2.94 11.74 11.88
N VAL A 105 3.04 12.85 11.14
CA VAL A 105 3.74 14.05 11.61
C VAL A 105 3.05 14.62 12.86
N ILE A 106 1.72 14.78 12.83
CA ILE A 106 0.98 15.32 13.98
C ILE A 106 1.02 14.37 15.17
N LEU A 107 0.86 13.05 14.97
CA LEU A 107 1.01 12.07 16.05
C LEU A 107 2.41 12.12 16.68
N SER A 108 3.44 12.32 15.88
CA SER A 108 4.82 12.44 16.36
C SER A 108 4.99 13.68 17.24
N ILE A 109 4.45 14.84 16.82
CA ILE A 109 4.47 16.07 17.62
C ILE A 109 3.67 15.90 18.92
N CYS A 110 2.47 15.32 18.84
CA CYS A 110 1.64 15.05 20.02
C CYS A 110 2.36 14.12 21.00
N TYR A 111 3.03 13.09 20.49
CA TYR A 111 3.82 12.17 21.31
C TYR A 111 4.98 12.89 22.00
N ILE A 112 5.72 13.75 21.29
CA ILE A 112 6.81 14.53 21.88
C ILE A 112 6.29 15.44 22.99
N LEU A 113 5.22 16.20 22.72
CA LEU A 113 4.60 17.09 23.71
C LEU A 113 4.13 16.32 24.94
N PHE A 114 3.41 15.22 24.73
CA PHE A 114 2.95 14.33 25.81
C PHE A 114 4.11 13.90 26.71
N ASN A 115 5.24 13.47 26.14
CA ASN A 115 6.42 13.07 26.92
C ASN A 115 7.02 14.24 27.71
N ILE A 116 7.16 15.43 27.10
CA ILE A 116 7.66 16.62 27.80
C ILE A 116 6.79 16.92 29.04
N ILE A 117 5.48 16.83 28.90
CA ILE A 117 4.55 17.13 29.98
C ILE A 117 4.68 16.12 31.13
N PHE A 118 4.56 14.83 30.84
CA PHE A 118 4.47 13.81 31.89
C PHE A 118 5.82 13.51 32.57
N ILE A 119 6.95 13.80 31.91
CA ILE A 119 8.30 13.53 32.45
C ILE A 119 8.90 14.76 33.14
N ILE A 120 8.66 15.94 32.59
CA ILE A 120 9.30 17.19 33.02
C ILE A 120 8.32 18.06 33.79
N ILE A 121 7.19 18.45 33.15
CA ILE A 121 6.29 19.48 33.69
C ILE A 121 5.53 18.98 34.92
N VAL A 122 4.83 17.85 34.81
CA VAL A 122 4.00 17.33 35.91
C VAL A 122 4.83 16.97 37.16
N PRO A 123 6.00 16.30 37.05
CA PRO A 123 6.83 16.02 38.21
C PRO A 123 7.43 17.29 38.86
N SER A 124 7.87 18.27 38.06
CA SER A 124 8.39 19.55 38.55
C SER A 124 7.37 20.29 39.44
N LEU A 125 6.11 20.30 38.98
CA LEU A 125 4.99 20.85 39.74
C LEU A 125 4.77 20.09 41.06
N SER A 126 4.82 18.75 41.02
CA SER A 126 4.64 17.93 42.23
C SER A 126 5.74 18.07 43.27
N SER A 127 7.00 18.28 42.86
CA SER A 127 8.13 18.48 43.79
C SER A 127 8.06 19.79 44.57
N THR A 128 7.21 20.72 44.13
CA THR A 128 6.96 22.00 44.81
C THR A 128 5.86 21.89 45.88
N ILE A 129 5.10 20.79 45.89
CA ILE A 129 4.04 20.52 46.86
C ILE A 129 4.67 19.83 48.08
N THR A 130 5.01 20.60 49.10
CA THR A 130 5.66 20.13 50.34
C THR A 130 4.67 19.64 51.40
N VAL A 131 3.36 19.74 51.18
CA VAL A 131 2.34 19.44 52.20
C VAL A 131 1.41 18.34 51.71
N ASP A 132 1.65 17.14 52.25
CA ASP A 132 0.82 15.93 52.22
C ASP A 132 0.73 15.10 50.92
N LYS A 133 1.47 13.98 50.89
CA LYS A 133 1.52 13.03 49.75
C LYS A 133 0.21 12.27 49.52
N SER A 134 -0.72 12.25 50.49
CA SER A 134 -2.03 11.60 50.37
C SER A 134 -3.01 12.31 49.44
N LYS A 135 -2.88 13.65 49.27
CA LYS A 135 -3.78 14.49 48.45
C LYS A 135 -3.32 14.68 47.00
N ILE A 136 -2.29 13.96 46.56
CA ILE A 136 -1.80 14.06 45.19
C ILE A 136 -2.81 13.44 44.20
N SER A 137 -3.19 14.22 43.18
CA SER A 137 -4.11 13.83 42.10
C SER A 137 -3.70 12.54 41.38
N SER A 138 -4.70 11.82 40.87
CA SER A 138 -4.51 10.64 40.02
C SER A 138 -3.63 10.90 38.79
N LEU A 139 -3.66 12.12 38.23
CA LEU A 139 -2.83 12.49 37.07
C LEU A 139 -1.34 12.58 37.44
N VAL A 140 -1.03 13.15 38.61
CA VAL A 140 0.34 13.28 39.10
C VAL A 140 0.90 11.91 39.51
N LYS A 141 0.08 11.05 40.15
CA LYS A 141 0.46 9.64 40.44
C LYS A 141 0.74 8.85 39.17
N PHE A 142 -0.08 9.00 38.13
CA PHE A 142 0.15 8.40 36.83
C PHE A 142 1.45 8.92 36.19
N SER A 143 1.70 10.24 36.24
CA SER A 143 2.95 10.85 35.76
C SER A 143 4.20 10.30 36.46
N MET A 144 4.18 10.16 37.79
CA MET A 144 5.30 9.61 38.55
C MET A 144 5.56 8.15 38.14
N HIS A 145 4.52 7.33 38.05
CA HIS A 145 4.63 5.94 37.59
C HIS A 145 5.09 5.84 36.12
N PHE A 146 4.65 6.77 35.28
CA PHE A 146 5.05 6.87 33.88
C PHE A 146 6.53 7.26 33.74
N LYS A 147 7.04 8.16 34.59
CA LYS A 147 8.45 8.56 34.61
C LYS A 147 9.35 7.44 35.13
N GLU A 148 8.96 6.76 36.21
CA GLU A 148 9.69 5.60 36.74
C GLU A 148 9.80 4.46 35.72
N ASN A 149 8.72 4.23 34.96
CA ASN A 149 8.66 3.18 33.94
C ASN A 149 8.90 3.71 32.51
N TYR A 150 9.45 4.92 32.35
CA TYR A 150 9.53 5.61 31.06
C TYR A 150 10.20 4.79 29.96
N ILE A 151 11.33 4.16 30.29
CA ILE A 151 12.11 3.30 29.38
C ILE A 151 11.29 2.07 29.00
N LEU A 152 10.59 1.46 29.97
CA LEU A 152 9.76 0.27 29.78
C LEU A 152 8.51 0.57 28.94
N ILE A 153 7.89 1.73 29.12
CA ILE A 153 6.72 2.18 28.36
C ILE A 153 7.10 2.58 26.94
N ASN A 154 8.18 3.34 26.74
CA ASN A 154 8.67 3.66 25.39
C ASN A 154 9.12 2.41 24.65
N PHE A 155 9.79 1.49 25.34
CA PHE A 155 10.11 0.18 24.79
C PHE A 155 8.84 -0.59 24.42
N MET A 156 7.79 -0.58 25.24
CA MET A 156 6.49 -1.20 24.91
C MET A 156 5.78 -0.51 23.75
N VAL A 157 5.82 0.82 23.61
CA VAL A 157 5.24 1.54 22.47
C VAL A 157 6.01 1.24 21.18
N PHE A 158 7.34 1.21 21.21
CA PHE A 158 8.16 0.82 20.07
C PHE A 158 8.06 -0.67 19.76
N LEU A 159 7.93 -1.53 20.78
CA LEU A 159 7.76 -2.97 20.62
C LEU A 159 6.38 -3.30 20.09
N THR A 160 5.32 -2.64 20.57
CA THR A 160 3.95 -2.80 20.04
C THR A 160 3.83 -2.18 18.66
N GLY A 161 4.41 -1.00 18.38
CA GLY A 161 4.47 -0.42 17.04
C GLY A 161 5.29 -1.26 16.06
N GLY A 162 6.43 -1.79 16.51
CA GLY A 162 7.30 -2.69 15.76
C GLY A 162 6.67 -4.06 15.53
N LEU A 163 5.99 -4.63 16.53
CA LEU A 163 5.21 -5.86 16.42
C LEU A 163 4.01 -5.64 15.53
N LEU A 164 3.27 -4.54 15.65
CA LEU A 164 2.17 -4.18 14.77
C LEU A 164 2.66 -4.03 13.35
N ALA A 165 3.80 -3.37 13.07
CA ALA A 165 4.39 -3.29 11.73
C ALA A 165 4.83 -4.67 11.21
N LYS A 166 5.40 -5.52 12.06
CA LYS A 166 5.85 -6.88 11.72
C LYS A 166 4.66 -7.83 11.53
N ILE A 167 3.59 -7.67 12.29
CA ILE A 167 2.29 -8.35 12.19
C ILE A 167 1.56 -7.83 10.94
N TYR A 168 1.59 -6.53 10.64
CA TYR A 168 1.14 -5.95 9.37
C TYR A 168 2.00 -6.39 8.18
N LYS A 169 3.18 -6.95 8.40
CA LYS A 169 3.99 -7.58 7.35
C LYS A 169 3.78 -9.10 7.28
N LYS A 170 3.52 -9.77 8.41
CA LYS A 170 3.39 -11.23 8.56
C LYS A 170 1.96 -11.76 8.41
N ILE A 171 0.93 -10.99 8.80
CA ILE A 171 -0.49 -11.24 8.50
C ILE A 171 -0.71 -11.28 6.97
N SER A 172 0.20 -10.68 6.19
CA SER A 172 0.16 -10.59 4.73
C SER A 172 0.25 -11.90 3.96
N ALA A 173 0.57 -13.01 4.64
CA ALA A 173 0.92 -14.26 3.96
C ALA A 173 0.06 -15.45 4.36
N LYS A 174 -0.78 -15.36 5.42
CA LYS A 174 -1.55 -16.54 5.88
C LYS A 174 -3.00 -16.26 6.27
N ASN A 175 -3.35 -15.11 6.88
CA ASN A 175 -4.70 -14.85 7.42
C ASN A 175 -5.26 -13.47 7.01
N ASP A 176 -5.52 -13.26 5.71
CA ASP A 176 -6.02 -11.97 5.20
C ASP A 176 -7.44 -11.61 5.64
N LYS A 177 -8.24 -12.58 6.11
CA LYS A 177 -9.60 -12.34 6.63
C LYS A 177 -9.62 -11.32 7.79
N LEU A 178 -8.55 -11.21 8.56
CA LEU A 178 -8.44 -10.26 9.68
C LEU A 178 -8.15 -8.82 9.24
N ARG A 179 -7.50 -8.62 8.09
CA ARG A 179 -7.17 -7.27 7.56
C ARG A 179 -8.40 -6.54 7.04
N ILE A 180 -9.28 -7.30 6.40
CA ILE A 180 -10.51 -6.78 5.78
C ILE A 180 -11.52 -6.34 6.85
N LYS A 181 -11.39 -6.84 8.09
CA LYS A 181 -12.26 -6.47 9.23
C LYS A 181 -11.85 -5.18 9.94
N ILE A 182 -10.79 -4.49 9.55
CA ILE A 182 -10.44 -3.19 10.15
C ILE A 182 -11.46 -2.16 9.63
N PRO A 183 -12.38 -1.63 10.47
CA PRO A 183 -13.57 -0.91 10.01
C PRO A 183 -13.28 0.38 9.23
N ILE A 184 -12.07 0.96 9.38
CA ILE A 184 -11.66 2.20 8.70
C ILE A 184 -10.85 1.92 7.42
N PHE A 185 -10.11 0.82 7.36
CA PHE A 185 -9.18 0.52 6.25
C PHE A 185 -9.61 -0.69 5.39
N GLY A 186 -10.59 -1.48 5.83
CA GLY A 186 -11.02 -2.71 5.16
C GLY A 186 -11.49 -2.47 3.72
N GLU A 187 -12.30 -1.44 3.52
CA GLU A 187 -12.79 -1.06 2.18
C GLU A 187 -11.67 -0.56 1.27
N LEU A 188 -10.70 0.19 1.80
CA LEU A 188 -9.51 0.62 1.05
C LEU A 188 -8.65 -0.58 0.63
N ILE A 189 -8.49 -1.56 1.51
CA ILE A 189 -7.76 -2.79 1.19
C ILE A 189 -8.49 -3.54 0.08
N LEU A 190 -9.80 -3.76 0.20
CA LEU A 190 -10.60 -4.44 -0.83
C LEU A 190 -10.56 -3.70 -2.17
N SER A 191 -10.70 -2.38 -2.18
CA SER A 191 -10.65 -1.56 -3.39
C SER A 191 -9.26 -1.63 -4.05
N ASN A 192 -8.18 -1.53 -3.28
CA ASN A 192 -6.81 -1.71 -3.81
C ASN A 192 -6.60 -3.12 -4.41
N LEU A 193 -7.22 -4.15 -3.84
CA LEU A 193 -7.16 -5.50 -4.37
C LEU A 193 -7.94 -5.63 -5.69
N ARG A 194 -9.15 -5.06 -5.77
CA ARG A 194 -9.92 -5.01 -7.02
C ARG A 194 -9.16 -4.28 -8.13
N ILE A 195 -8.59 -3.11 -7.84
CA ILE A 195 -7.75 -2.37 -8.79
C ILE A 195 -6.65 -3.28 -9.32
N GLY A 196 -5.91 -3.97 -8.43
CA GLY A 196 -4.85 -4.89 -8.84
C GLY A 196 -5.33 -6.05 -9.73
N ILE A 197 -6.51 -6.60 -9.44
CA ILE A 197 -7.13 -7.67 -10.25
C ILE A 197 -7.52 -7.12 -11.63
N TYR A 198 -8.26 -6.01 -11.70
CA TYR A 198 -8.72 -5.43 -12.97
C TYR A 198 -7.55 -4.93 -13.82
N GLU A 199 -6.55 -4.27 -13.22
CA GLU A 199 -5.32 -3.92 -13.91
C GLU A 199 -4.66 -5.17 -14.49
N SER A 200 -4.44 -6.21 -13.68
CA SER A 200 -3.76 -7.41 -14.15
C SER A 200 -4.55 -8.13 -15.26
N LEU A 201 -5.89 -8.17 -15.16
CA LEU A 201 -6.77 -8.72 -16.19
C LEU A 201 -6.69 -7.91 -17.48
N PHE A 202 -6.87 -6.59 -17.41
CA PHE A 202 -6.74 -5.70 -18.56
C PHE A 202 -5.40 -5.91 -19.25
N LEU A 203 -4.33 -5.87 -18.47
CA LEU A 203 -2.97 -6.01 -18.98
C LEU A 203 -2.73 -7.33 -19.70
N LEU A 204 -3.26 -8.45 -19.19
CA LEU A 204 -3.06 -9.75 -19.81
C LEU A 204 -3.96 -9.91 -21.04
N ILE A 205 -5.24 -9.56 -20.93
CA ILE A 205 -6.24 -9.73 -22.00
C ILE A 205 -5.95 -8.77 -23.17
N ASN A 206 -5.57 -7.51 -22.89
CA ASN A 206 -5.17 -6.54 -23.91
C ASN A 206 -3.93 -6.98 -24.70
N ASN A 207 -3.10 -7.84 -24.12
CA ASN A 207 -1.96 -8.47 -24.79
C ASN A 207 -2.30 -9.85 -25.39
N GLY A 208 -3.59 -10.16 -25.59
CA GLY A 208 -4.04 -11.39 -26.24
C GLY A 208 -3.95 -12.65 -25.39
N VAL A 209 -3.67 -12.53 -24.08
CA VAL A 209 -3.69 -13.70 -23.18
C VAL A 209 -5.14 -14.13 -22.94
N PRO A 210 -5.49 -15.41 -23.16
CA PRO A 210 -6.82 -15.92 -22.86
C PRO A 210 -7.22 -15.68 -21.41
N ILE A 211 -8.48 -15.36 -21.16
CA ILE A 211 -8.98 -14.97 -19.83
C ILE A 211 -8.74 -16.00 -18.73
N THR A 212 -8.83 -17.29 -19.06
CA THR A 212 -8.56 -18.39 -18.13
C THR A 212 -7.10 -18.40 -17.69
N THR A 213 -6.18 -18.28 -18.64
CA THR A 213 -4.74 -18.18 -18.39
C THR A 213 -4.38 -16.88 -17.68
N ALA A 214 -5.08 -15.79 -17.98
CA ALA A 214 -4.90 -14.52 -17.29
C ALA A 214 -5.24 -14.67 -15.79
N ILE A 215 -6.38 -15.29 -15.47
CA ILE A 215 -6.79 -15.53 -14.07
C ILE A 215 -5.84 -16.50 -13.37
N GLU A 216 -5.40 -17.59 -14.03
CA GLU A 216 -4.39 -18.52 -13.50
C GLU A 216 -3.10 -17.79 -13.10
N ASN A 217 -2.58 -16.93 -13.97
CA ASN A 217 -1.39 -16.13 -13.67
C ASN A 217 -1.60 -15.22 -12.45
N ILE A 218 -2.79 -14.60 -12.31
CA ILE A 218 -3.11 -13.73 -11.18
C ILE A 218 -3.22 -14.55 -9.87
N VAL A 219 -3.78 -15.77 -9.94
CA VAL A 219 -3.85 -16.71 -8.80
C VAL A 219 -2.46 -17.07 -8.29
N ASP A 220 -1.53 -17.37 -9.20
CA ASP A 220 -0.16 -17.77 -8.87
C ASP A 220 0.63 -16.62 -8.23
N ASP A 221 0.44 -15.40 -8.73
CA ASP A 221 1.08 -14.19 -8.19
C ASP A 221 0.43 -13.68 -6.89
N CYS A 222 -0.77 -14.14 -6.56
CA CYS A 222 -1.49 -13.71 -5.37
C CYS A 222 -0.79 -14.19 -4.10
N LYS A 223 -0.34 -13.24 -3.28
CA LYS A 223 0.24 -13.51 -1.94
C LYS A 223 -0.82 -13.81 -0.87
N SER A 224 -2.07 -13.43 -1.13
CA SER A 224 -3.17 -13.58 -0.20
C SER A 224 -3.90 -14.89 -0.43
N ASN A 225 -3.98 -15.75 0.59
CA ASN A 225 -4.74 -17.00 0.51
C ASN A 225 -6.24 -16.73 0.30
N PHE A 226 -6.78 -15.71 0.97
CA PHE A 226 -8.20 -15.35 0.83
C PHE A 226 -8.56 -14.94 -0.59
N ILE A 227 -7.72 -14.11 -1.23
CA ILE A 227 -7.94 -13.68 -2.61
C ILE A 227 -7.72 -14.85 -3.57
N ARG A 228 -6.69 -15.65 -3.32
CA ARG A 228 -6.40 -16.86 -4.10
C ARG A 228 -7.61 -17.80 -4.13
N ASP A 229 -8.25 -18.04 -3.00
CA ASP A 229 -9.46 -18.86 -2.92
C ASP A 229 -10.62 -18.27 -3.75
N ILE A 230 -10.78 -16.95 -3.74
CA ILE A 230 -11.83 -16.27 -4.50
C ILE A 230 -11.56 -16.36 -6.00
N LEU A 231 -10.33 -16.08 -6.44
CA LEU A 231 -9.91 -16.17 -7.83
C LEU A 231 -9.95 -17.62 -8.35
N ASN A 232 -9.59 -18.62 -7.51
CA ASN A 232 -9.73 -20.03 -7.87
C ASN A 232 -11.20 -20.41 -8.12
N ASN A 233 -12.13 -19.91 -7.29
CA ASN A 233 -13.56 -20.15 -7.53
C ASN A 233 -14.04 -19.50 -8.83
N ILE A 234 -13.59 -18.28 -9.13
CA ILE A 234 -13.89 -17.59 -10.39
C ILE A 234 -13.34 -18.39 -11.58
N LEU A 235 -12.09 -18.88 -11.47
CA LEU A 235 -11.45 -19.69 -12.50
C LEU A 235 -12.24 -20.99 -12.77
N ILE A 236 -12.69 -21.68 -11.71
CA ILE A 236 -13.52 -22.89 -11.83
C ILE A 236 -14.84 -22.56 -12.54
N ASP A 237 -15.51 -21.47 -12.15
CA ASP A 237 -16.77 -21.06 -12.76
C ASP A 237 -16.63 -20.74 -14.25
N ILE A 238 -15.53 -20.09 -14.67
CA ILE A 238 -15.25 -19.80 -16.08
C ILE A 238 -14.89 -21.08 -16.85
N LYS A 239 -14.11 -21.99 -16.25
CA LYS A 239 -13.81 -23.30 -16.86
C LYS A 239 -15.08 -24.15 -17.06
N ASN A 240 -16.10 -23.94 -16.24
CA ASN A 240 -17.42 -24.57 -16.37
C ASN A 240 -18.33 -23.89 -17.41
N GLY A 241 -17.85 -22.88 -18.12
CA GLY A 241 -18.57 -22.23 -19.23
C GLY A 241 -19.34 -20.96 -18.87
N ASN A 242 -19.26 -20.49 -17.62
CA ASN A 242 -19.82 -19.17 -17.28
C ASN A 242 -18.91 -18.04 -17.79
N ASP A 243 -19.50 -16.90 -18.15
CA ASP A 243 -18.73 -15.72 -18.52
C ASP A 243 -18.03 -15.06 -17.31
N LEU A 244 -17.14 -14.09 -17.57
CA LEU A 244 -16.40 -13.40 -16.51
C LEU A 244 -17.33 -12.60 -15.59
N ALA A 245 -18.32 -11.89 -16.14
CA ALA A 245 -19.20 -11.02 -15.36
C ALA A 245 -20.00 -11.83 -14.33
N THR A 246 -20.59 -12.94 -14.76
CA THR A 246 -21.34 -13.88 -13.91
C THR A 246 -20.45 -14.54 -12.86
N ALA A 247 -19.22 -14.93 -13.21
CA ALA A 247 -18.28 -15.53 -12.27
C ALA A 247 -17.83 -14.54 -11.18
N LEU A 248 -17.65 -13.26 -11.53
CA LEU A 248 -17.29 -12.20 -10.59
C LEU A 248 -18.47 -11.81 -9.68
N ASN A 249 -19.68 -11.72 -10.24
CA ASN A 249 -20.88 -11.25 -9.53
C ASN A 249 -21.28 -12.16 -8.35
N LYS A 250 -20.92 -13.46 -8.39
CA LYS A 250 -21.16 -14.40 -7.28
C LYS A 250 -20.36 -14.08 -6.00
N LYS A 251 -19.49 -13.06 -6.00
CA LYS A 251 -18.58 -12.74 -4.88
C LYS A 251 -18.80 -11.32 -4.36
N TYR A 252 -19.01 -11.21 -3.04
CA TYR A 252 -19.19 -9.95 -2.29
C TYR A 252 -18.07 -8.89 -2.41
N ILE A 253 -17.00 -9.17 -3.17
CA ILE A 253 -15.87 -8.26 -3.31
C ILE A 253 -16.12 -7.27 -4.44
N PHE A 254 -16.80 -7.67 -5.51
CA PHE A 254 -16.97 -6.87 -6.72
C PHE A 254 -18.28 -6.09 -6.68
N ASP A 255 -18.29 -4.87 -7.22
CA ASP A 255 -19.46 -4.01 -7.26
C ASP A 255 -20.29 -4.22 -8.54
N ASP A 256 -21.59 -3.95 -8.43
CA ASP A 256 -22.56 -4.18 -9.50
C ASP A 256 -22.24 -3.37 -10.77
N ILE A 257 -21.74 -2.14 -10.61
CA ILE A 257 -21.39 -1.25 -11.74
C ILE A 257 -20.27 -1.87 -12.58
N SER A 258 -19.25 -2.42 -11.91
CA SER A 258 -18.17 -3.17 -12.58
C SER A 258 -18.73 -4.35 -13.36
N MET A 259 -19.70 -5.09 -12.79
CA MET A 259 -20.28 -6.25 -13.47
C MET A 259 -21.05 -5.84 -14.72
N VAL A 260 -21.82 -4.75 -14.64
CA VAL A 260 -22.54 -4.20 -15.79
C VAL A 260 -21.58 -3.82 -16.91
N LEU A 261 -20.52 -3.06 -16.59
CA LEU A 261 -19.53 -2.65 -17.60
C LEU A 261 -18.81 -3.83 -18.26
N ILE A 262 -18.40 -4.82 -17.45
CA ILE A 262 -17.75 -6.04 -17.97
C ILE A 262 -18.73 -6.84 -18.85
N SER A 263 -19.99 -7.00 -18.42
CA SER A 263 -21.02 -7.69 -19.20
C SER A 263 -21.23 -7.01 -20.56
N THR A 264 -21.38 -5.69 -20.58
CA THR A 264 -21.52 -4.93 -21.84
C THR A 264 -20.29 -5.04 -22.73
N GLY A 265 -19.09 -5.14 -22.13
CA GLY A 265 -17.84 -5.36 -22.86
C GLY A 265 -17.77 -6.74 -23.51
N ILE A 266 -18.26 -7.77 -22.82
CA ILE A 266 -18.35 -9.13 -23.36
C ILE A 266 -19.32 -9.16 -24.54
N GLU A 267 -20.53 -8.61 -24.38
CA GLU A 267 -21.57 -8.60 -25.43
C GLU A 267 -21.15 -7.82 -26.67
N SER A 268 -20.39 -6.73 -26.49
CA SER A 268 -19.93 -5.86 -27.58
C SER A 268 -18.56 -6.24 -28.16
N GLY A 269 -17.84 -7.18 -27.53
CA GLY A 269 -16.48 -7.58 -27.94
C GLY A 269 -15.35 -6.63 -27.50
N TYR A 270 -15.66 -5.60 -26.72
CA TYR A 270 -14.71 -4.60 -26.18
C TYR A 270 -14.38 -4.84 -24.70
N LEU A 271 -14.08 -6.10 -24.37
CA LEU A 271 -13.76 -6.51 -22.99
C LEU A 271 -12.49 -5.83 -22.43
N PRO A 272 -11.36 -5.73 -23.16
CA PRO A 272 -10.18 -5.03 -22.65
C PRO A 272 -10.48 -3.59 -22.22
N GLU A 273 -11.17 -2.83 -23.07
CA GLU A 273 -11.49 -1.42 -22.85
C GLU A 273 -12.42 -1.23 -21.66
N THR A 274 -13.41 -2.11 -21.49
CA THR A 274 -14.33 -2.04 -20.34
C THR A 274 -13.64 -2.40 -19.03
N ILE A 275 -12.73 -3.39 -19.00
CA ILE A 275 -11.93 -3.70 -17.81
C ILE A 275 -10.99 -2.53 -17.46
N GLU A 276 -10.39 -1.88 -18.46
CA GLU A 276 -9.57 -0.67 -18.25
C GLU A 276 -10.38 0.43 -17.57
N LYS A 277 -11.59 0.73 -18.08
CA LYS A 277 -12.49 1.74 -17.50
C LYS A 277 -12.93 1.38 -16.09
N VAL A 278 -13.20 0.11 -15.82
CA VAL A 278 -13.50 -0.37 -14.47
C VAL A 278 -12.32 -0.17 -13.52
N SER A 279 -11.10 -0.46 -13.97
CA SER A 279 -9.87 -0.22 -13.20
C SER A 279 -9.66 1.27 -12.91
N GLU A 280 -9.87 2.15 -13.91
CA GLU A 280 -9.79 3.61 -13.73
C GLU A 280 -10.83 4.12 -12.72
N MET A 281 -12.09 3.70 -12.87
CA MET A 281 -13.18 4.04 -11.95
C MET A 281 -12.87 3.60 -10.53
N GLU A 282 -12.38 2.36 -10.32
CA GLU A 282 -12.03 1.89 -8.98
C GLU A 282 -10.84 2.65 -8.38
N LYS A 283 -9.88 3.11 -9.19
CA LYS A 283 -8.80 4.01 -8.73
C LYS A 283 -9.33 5.35 -8.27
N GLU A 284 -10.25 5.95 -9.01
CA GLU A 284 -10.89 7.20 -8.62
C GLU A 284 -11.68 7.03 -7.31
N ASN A 285 -12.49 5.97 -7.23
CA ASN A 285 -13.22 5.60 -6.02
C ASN A 285 -12.27 5.39 -4.83
N PHE A 286 -11.14 4.71 -5.04
CA PHE A 286 -10.11 4.49 -4.01
C PHE A 286 -9.53 5.82 -3.51
N ASN A 287 -9.16 6.73 -4.41
CA ASN A 287 -8.61 8.04 -4.04
C ASN A 287 -9.65 8.87 -3.25
N MET A 288 -10.92 8.87 -3.69
CA MET A 288 -12.00 9.54 -2.96
C MET A 288 -12.23 8.96 -1.56
N LYS A 289 -12.18 7.63 -1.42
CA LYS A 289 -12.29 6.95 -0.12
C LYS A 289 -11.08 7.26 0.77
N LEU A 290 -9.89 7.29 0.20
CA LEU A 290 -8.66 7.64 0.91
C LEU A 290 -8.76 9.06 1.47
N ASP A 291 -9.20 10.01 0.66
CA ASP A 291 -9.42 11.40 1.10
C ASP A 291 -10.46 11.50 2.20
N LYS A 292 -11.55 10.72 2.13
CA LYS A 292 -12.56 10.66 3.21
C LYS A 292 -11.96 10.11 4.52
N VAL A 293 -11.11 9.09 4.45
CA VAL A 293 -10.41 8.54 5.63
C VAL A 293 -9.47 9.59 6.22
N VAL A 294 -8.68 10.28 5.40
CA VAL A 294 -7.79 11.37 5.84
C VAL A 294 -8.59 12.50 6.49
N LYS A 295 -9.71 12.92 5.89
CA LYS A 295 -10.60 13.96 6.45
C LYS A 295 -11.21 13.54 7.79
N LYS A 296 -11.54 12.27 8.00
CA LYS A 296 -12.03 11.75 9.29
C LYS A 296 -10.95 11.72 10.37
N ILE A 297 -9.68 11.55 10.00
CA ILE A 297 -8.56 11.55 10.95
C ILE A 297 -8.41 12.93 11.60
N GLY A 298 -8.59 14.04 10.86
CA GLY A 298 -8.43 15.40 11.38
C GLY A 298 -9.23 15.69 12.67
N PRO A 299 -10.58 15.52 12.68
CA PRO A 299 -11.39 15.69 13.87
C PRO A 299 -11.01 14.77 15.02
N ILE A 300 -10.65 13.50 14.74
CA ILE A 300 -10.19 12.56 15.76
C ILE A 300 -8.90 13.08 16.41
N MET A 301 -7.98 13.64 15.61
CA MET A 301 -6.76 14.25 16.12
C MET A 301 -7.06 15.47 17.01
N LEU A 302 -7.99 16.33 16.61
CA LEU A 302 -8.41 17.48 17.43
C LEU A 302 -8.98 17.04 18.78
N VAL A 303 -9.80 15.99 18.81
CA VAL A 303 -10.34 15.42 20.06
C VAL A 303 -9.21 14.89 20.94
N ILE A 304 -8.26 14.15 20.37
CA ILE A 304 -7.10 13.61 21.12
C ILE A 304 -6.23 14.76 21.65
N MET A 305 -5.94 15.77 20.82
CA MET A 305 -5.18 16.95 21.23
C MET A 305 -5.89 17.72 22.34
N GLY A 306 -7.19 17.93 22.21
CA GLY A 306 -8.03 18.56 23.23
C GLY A 306 -7.99 17.79 24.55
N ALA A 307 -8.06 16.46 24.51
CA ALA A 307 -7.93 15.63 25.71
C ALA A 307 -6.55 15.76 26.37
N ILE A 308 -5.47 15.83 25.59
CA ILE A 308 -4.12 16.07 26.12
C ILE A 308 -4.03 17.45 26.77
N VAL A 309 -4.48 18.50 26.06
CA VAL A 309 -4.51 19.89 26.56
C VAL A 309 -5.34 20.01 27.83
N LEU A 310 -6.53 19.42 27.86
CA LEU A 310 -7.39 19.41 29.04
C LEU A 310 -6.70 18.70 30.21
N SER A 311 -6.06 17.55 29.96
CA SER A 311 -5.30 16.84 30.99
C SER A 311 -4.16 17.68 31.57
N ILE A 312 -3.49 18.50 30.75
CA ILE A 312 -2.47 19.44 31.23
C ILE A 312 -3.11 20.50 32.13
N VAL A 313 -4.18 21.14 31.67
CA VAL A 313 -4.85 22.23 32.42
C VAL A 313 -5.36 21.72 33.76
N VAL A 314 -6.02 20.56 33.78
CA VAL A 314 -6.48 19.92 35.02
C VAL A 314 -5.31 19.64 35.96
N SER A 315 -4.22 19.05 35.46
CA SER A 315 -3.03 18.78 36.28
C SER A 315 -2.42 20.05 36.89
N ILE A 316 -2.39 21.16 36.14
CA ILE A 316 -1.88 22.44 36.64
C ILE A 316 -2.84 23.02 37.70
N MET A 317 -4.15 23.05 37.41
CA MET A 317 -5.14 23.58 38.35
C MET A 317 -5.17 22.81 39.66
N GLU A 318 -5.13 21.47 39.62
CA GLU A 318 -5.05 20.64 40.84
C GLU A 318 -3.78 20.93 41.64
N THR A 319 -2.64 21.06 40.97
CA THR A 319 -1.38 21.42 41.63
C THR A 319 -1.50 22.80 42.30
N MET A 320 -2.08 23.78 41.62
CA MET A 320 -2.29 25.11 42.17
C MET A 320 -3.24 25.11 43.38
N PHE A 321 -4.36 24.40 43.30
CA PHE A 321 -5.29 24.29 44.42
C PHE A 321 -4.65 23.60 45.63
N SER A 322 -3.90 22.52 45.41
CA SER A 322 -3.15 21.85 46.48
C SER A 322 -2.10 22.78 47.11
N TYR A 323 -1.46 23.64 46.32
CA TYR A 323 -0.51 24.64 46.82
C TYR A 323 -1.22 25.72 47.67
N MET A 324 -2.41 26.17 47.26
CA MET A 324 -3.20 27.14 48.03
C MET A 324 -3.76 26.55 49.34
N GLU A 325 -4.25 25.32 49.33
CA GLU A 325 -4.69 24.61 50.56
C GLU A 325 -3.54 24.40 51.55
N GLY A 326 -2.31 24.21 51.08
CA GLY A 326 -1.15 24.04 51.95
C GLY A 326 -0.62 25.33 52.59
N ILE A 327 -1.08 26.51 52.12
CA ILE A 327 -0.72 27.82 52.65
C ILE A 327 -1.76 28.36 53.66
N MET A 328 -3.00 27.86 53.61
CA MET A 328 -4.06 28.14 54.60
C MET A 328 -3.98 27.19 55.80
#